data_AF-P35811-F1
#
_entry.id   AF-P35811-F1
#
_cell.length_a   1.000
_cell.length_b   1.000
_cell.length_c   1.000
_cell.angle_alpha   90.00
_cell.angle_beta   90.00
_cell.angle_gamma   90.00
#
_symmetry.space_group_name_H-M   'P 1'
#
loop_
_entity.id
_entity.type
_entity.pdbx_description
1 polymer ?
#
loop_
_entity_poly.entity_id
_entity_poly.type
_entity_poly.pdbx_seq_one_letter_code
_entity_poly.pdbx_strand_id
1 'polypeptide(L)'
;MKTFSVTKSSVVFAMALGMASTAFAQDFCSNAQHSGQKVTITSNQTGKIGDIGYELWDENGHGGSATFYSDGSMDCNITGAKDYLCRAGLSLGSNKTYKELGGDMIAEFKLVKSGAQNVGYSYIGIYGWMEGVSGTPSQLVEYYVIDNTLANDMPGSWIGNERKGTITVDGGTYTVYRNTRTGPAIKNSGNVTFYQYFSVRTSPRDCGTINISEHMRQWEKMGLTMGKLYEAKVLGEAGNVNGEVRGGHMDFPHAKVYVKNGSDPVSSSSVKSSSSTDAPKSSSSKGNGNVSGKIDACKDVMGHEGKETRTQGQNNSSVTGNVGSSPYHYEIWYQGGNNSMTFYDNGTYKASWNGTNDFLARVGFKYDEKHTYEELGPIDAYYKWSKQGSAGGYNYIGIYGWTVDPLVEYYIVDDWFNKPGANLLGQRKGEFTVDGDTYEIWQNTRVQQPSIKGTQTFPQYFSVRKSARSCGHIDITAHMKKWEELGMKMGKMYEAKVLVEAGGGSGSFDVTYFKMTDKAHPLAQPEPESSSSEAKVESSSSTVALHAAPKMELKSGNFQVFDMQGRFLGTVKLDAGASVAQVLKANFKNAGIYMVKQGNFMQRVAVK
;
A
#
# COMPACT_ATOMS: atom_id res chain seq x y z
N MET A 1 -48.52 59.22 1.08
CA MET A 1 -47.43 59.81 0.28
C MET A 1 -46.15 59.01 0.50
N LYS A 2 -45.87 58.04 -0.38
CA LYS A 2 -44.53 57.60 -0.81
C LYS A 2 -44.71 56.32 -1.64
N THR A 3 -44.27 56.45 -2.87
CA THR A 3 -44.35 55.57 -4.02
C THR A 3 -43.42 54.36 -3.88
N PHE A 4 -43.90 53.17 -4.23
CA PHE A 4 -43.06 52.05 -4.69
C PHE A 4 -43.44 51.78 -6.15
N SER A 5 -42.49 52.00 -7.05
CA SER A 5 -42.60 51.66 -8.47
C SER A 5 -41.63 50.51 -8.75
N VAL A 6 -42.19 49.44 -9.31
CA VAL A 6 -41.50 48.28 -9.86
C VAL A 6 -41.04 48.63 -11.27
N THR A 7 -39.77 48.43 -11.64
CA THR A 7 -39.44 48.02 -13.01
C THR A 7 -38.00 47.51 -13.21
N LYS A 8 -37.96 46.47 -14.04
CA LYS A 8 -36.97 46.11 -15.09
C LYS A 8 -35.82 45.16 -14.76
N SER A 9 -35.95 44.02 -15.43
CA SER A 9 -35.03 42.93 -15.69
C SER A 9 -33.63 43.38 -16.13
N SER A 10 -32.64 42.60 -15.72
CA SER A 10 -31.35 42.46 -16.39
C SER A 10 -30.88 41.03 -16.19
N VAL A 11 -30.79 40.29 -17.30
CA VAL A 11 -30.21 38.95 -17.38
C VAL A 11 -28.71 39.08 -17.15
N VAL A 12 -28.17 38.39 -16.15
CA VAL A 12 -26.71 38.23 -15.98
C VAL A 12 -26.39 36.75 -16.05
N PHE A 13 -25.70 36.41 -17.13
CA PHE A 13 -25.06 35.13 -17.39
C PHE A 13 -23.81 35.07 -16.51
N ALA A 14 -23.80 34.25 -15.46
CA ALA A 14 -22.59 33.98 -14.68
C ALA A 14 -22.19 32.51 -14.89
N MET A 15 -21.15 32.34 -15.71
CA MET A 15 -20.50 31.05 -16.00
C MET A 15 -20.13 30.30 -14.72
N ALA A 16 -20.39 29.00 -14.75
CA ALA A 16 -20.04 28.04 -13.73
C ALA A 16 -18.52 27.96 -13.52
N LEU A 17 -18.06 28.24 -12.29
CA LEU A 17 -16.76 27.75 -11.82
C LEU A 17 -17.00 26.41 -11.11
N GLY A 18 -16.78 25.32 -11.83
CA GLY A 18 -16.65 23.99 -11.24
C GLY A 18 -15.34 23.90 -10.45
N MET A 19 -15.41 23.75 -9.14
CA MET A 19 -14.24 23.42 -8.34
C MET A 19 -14.01 21.92 -8.39
N ALA A 20 -13.02 21.54 -9.20
CA ALA A 20 -12.50 20.20 -9.31
C ALA A 20 -11.89 19.72 -7.97
N SER A 21 -12.35 18.55 -7.55
CA SER A 21 -11.72 17.73 -6.51
C SER A 21 -10.30 17.36 -6.95
N THR A 22 -9.30 18.11 -6.48
CA THR A 22 -7.89 17.73 -6.62
C THR A 22 -7.53 16.86 -5.41
N ALA A 23 -7.53 15.55 -5.65
CA ALA A 23 -6.61 14.65 -4.96
C ALA A 23 -5.22 15.29 -4.99
N PHE A 24 -4.39 15.11 -3.95
CA PHE A 24 -2.99 15.55 -3.95
C PHE A 24 -2.36 15.22 -5.31
N ALA A 25 -2.31 16.21 -6.20
CA ALA A 25 -1.74 16.04 -7.52
C ALA A 25 -0.28 15.75 -7.24
N GLN A 26 0.16 14.56 -7.62
CA GLN A 26 1.57 14.20 -7.50
C GLN A 26 2.33 15.32 -8.21
N ASP A 27 3.22 16.01 -7.49
CA ASP A 27 3.82 17.28 -7.91
C ASP A 27 4.35 17.26 -9.36
N PHE A 28 4.83 16.10 -9.81
CA PHE A 28 5.28 15.88 -11.20
C PHE A 28 4.18 15.98 -12.25
N CYS A 29 2.91 15.67 -11.97
CA CYS A 29 1.83 15.76 -12.95
C CYS A 29 1.65 17.20 -13.47
N SER A 30 1.91 18.21 -12.63
CA SER A 30 1.83 19.62 -13.01
C SER A 30 3.14 20.15 -13.62
N ASN A 31 4.30 19.59 -13.23
CA ASN A 31 5.63 20.14 -13.53
C ASN A 31 6.48 19.30 -14.50
N ALA A 32 5.96 18.17 -14.98
CA ALA A 32 6.66 17.27 -15.89
C ALA A 32 7.09 17.95 -17.21
N GLN A 33 8.37 17.79 -17.54
CA GLN A 33 9.00 18.26 -18.77
C GLN A 33 10.26 17.41 -19.01
N HIS A 34 10.63 17.21 -20.27
CA HIS A 34 11.88 16.54 -20.60
C HIS A 34 13.10 17.33 -20.13
N SER A 35 14.10 16.62 -19.60
CA SER A 35 15.35 17.22 -19.15
C SER A 35 16.55 16.28 -19.31
N GLY A 36 17.76 16.85 -19.30
CA GLY A 36 19.01 16.11 -19.41
C GLY A 36 19.43 15.79 -20.86
N GLN A 37 20.36 14.84 -21.01
CA GLN A 37 20.82 14.39 -22.33
C GLN A 37 19.70 13.66 -23.06
N LYS A 38 19.73 13.67 -24.40
CA LYS A 38 18.77 12.92 -25.22
C LYS A 38 19.43 12.07 -26.29
N VAL A 39 18.77 10.99 -26.68
CA VAL A 39 19.11 10.15 -27.83
C VAL A 39 17.85 9.88 -28.62
N THR A 40 17.89 10.08 -29.94
CA THR A 40 16.77 9.77 -30.84
C THR A 40 17.18 8.60 -31.73
N ILE A 41 16.31 7.59 -31.82
CA ILE A 41 16.52 6.39 -32.63
C ILE A 41 15.31 6.15 -33.53
N THR A 42 15.55 5.57 -34.71
CA THR A 42 14.54 5.39 -35.79
C THR A 42 14.43 3.95 -36.28
N SER A 43 15.01 3.01 -35.55
CA SER A 43 15.09 1.59 -35.89
C SER A 43 15.26 0.78 -34.62
N ASN A 44 15.02 -0.53 -34.70
CA ASN A 44 15.10 -1.43 -33.56
C ASN A 44 16.47 -1.33 -32.88
N GLN A 45 16.48 -0.87 -31.64
CA GLN A 45 17.71 -0.65 -30.88
C GLN A 45 17.39 -0.66 -29.38
N THR A 46 18.17 -1.44 -28.64
CA THR A 46 18.26 -1.40 -27.18
C THR A 46 19.51 -0.60 -26.78
N GLY A 47 19.42 0.23 -25.76
CA GLY A 47 20.56 1.01 -25.28
C GLY A 47 20.39 1.56 -23.87
N LYS A 48 21.32 2.44 -23.48
CA LYS A 48 21.30 3.12 -22.18
C LYS A 48 21.60 4.61 -22.39
N ILE A 49 20.89 5.49 -21.67
CA ILE A 49 21.19 6.91 -21.56
C ILE A 49 21.28 7.29 -20.08
N GLY A 50 22.46 7.69 -19.63
CA GLY A 50 22.75 7.79 -18.20
C GLY A 50 22.52 6.44 -17.50
N ASP A 51 21.57 6.39 -16.56
CA ASP A 51 21.17 5.17 -15.85
C ASP A 51 19.89 4.51 -16.39
N ILE A 52 19.28 5.09 -17.43
CA ILE A 52 18.02 4.63 -17.99
C ILE A 52 18.28 3.70 -19.17
N GLY A 53 17.80 2.47 -19.09
CA GLY A 53 17.77 1.56 -20.24
C GLY A 53 16.57 1.88 -21.12
N TYR A 54 16.79 1.95 -22.43
CA TYR A 54 15.73 2.21 -23.41
C TYR A 54 15.69 1.13 -24.49
N GLU A 55 14.54 0.98 -25.13
CA GLU A 55 14.39 0.18 -26.33
C GLU A 55 13.30 0.74 -27.25
N LEU A 56 13.61 0.78 -28.54
CA LEU A 56 12.61 0.85 -29.62
C LEU A 56 12.60 -0.51 -30.31
N TRP A 57 11.41 -1.05 -30.52
CA TRP A 57 11.20 -2.25 -31.32
C TRP A 57 9.95 -2.07 -32.19
N ASP A 58 10.06 -2.47 -33.45
CA ASP A 58 8.97 -2.50 -34.41
C ASP A 58 9.09 -3.74 -35.29
N GLU A 59 7.97 -4.42 -35.54
CA GLU A 59 7.96 -5.68 -36.32
C GLU A 59 8.46 -5.47 -37.77
N ASN A 60 8.08 -4.37 -38.42
CA ASN A 60 8.47 -4.08 -39.80
C ASN A 60 9.73 -3.19 -39.92
N GLY A 61 10.32 -2.77 -38.80
CA GLY A 61 11.59 -2.05 -38.69
C GLY A 61 11.58 -0.60 -39.20
N HIS A 62 10.41 -0.03 -39.46
CA HIS A 62 10.25 1.35 -39.95
C HIS A 62 9.05 2.09 -39.35
N GLY A 63 8.51 1.58 -38.25
CA GLY A 63 7.31 2.06 -37.57
C GLY A 63 7.45 3.42 -36.87
N GLY A 64 8.58 4.11 -36.99
CA GLY A 64 8.77 5.48 -36.52
C GLY A 64 10.04 5.70 -35.72
N SER A 65 9.97 6.54 -34.69
CA SER A 65 11.12 6.96 -33.90
C SER A 65 10.80 7.10 -32.41
N ALA A 66 11.82 7.04 -31.57
CA ALA A 66 11.71 7.33 -30.14
C ALA A 66 12.88 8.21 -29.71
N THR A 67 12.59 9.24 -28.92
CA THR A 67 13.59 10.06 -28.24
C THR A 67 13.57 9.74 -26.75
N PHE A 68 14.70 9.35 -26.20
CA PHE A 68 14.87 9.03 -24.78
C PHE A 68 15.74 10.06 -24.09
N TYR A 69 15.39 10.43 -22.86
CA TYR A 69 16.10 11.42 -22.07
C TYR A 69 16.75 10.80 -20.84
N SER A 70 17.87 11.37 -20.37
CA SER A 70 18.62 10.84 -19.21
C SER A 70 17.88 10.97 -17.89
N ASP A 71 16.81 11.78 -17.82
CA ASP A 71 15.92 11.89 -16.67
C ASP A 71 14.84 10.79 -16.61
N GLY A 72 14.76 9.95 -17.65
CA GLY A 72 13.82 8.84 -17.81
C GLY A 72 12.65 9.13 -18.75
N SER A 73 12.35 10.41 -19.00
CA SER A 73 11.28 10.82 -19.93
C SER A 73 11.54 10.34 -21.36
N MET A 74 10.49 10.22 -22.17
CA MET A 74 10.60 9.74 -23.55
C MET A 74 9.50 10.31 -24.45
N ASP A 75 9.76 10.41 -25.74
CA ASP A 75 8.84 10.90 -26.77
C ASP A 75 8.80 9.90 -27.94
N CYS A 76 7.63 9.35 -28.22
CA CYS A 76 7.42 8.27 -29.18
C CYS A 76 6.57 8.72 -30.36
N ASN A 77 7.10 8.56 -31.57
CA ASN A 77 6.43 8.90 -32.82
C ASN A 77 6.25 7.63 -33.66
N ILE A 78 5.01 7.35 -34.05
CA ILE A 78 4.62 6.15 -34.78
C ILE A 78 4.21 6.53 -36.20
N THR A 79 4.85 5.91 -37.18
CA THR A 79 4.50 6.05 -38.59
C THR A 79 4.69 4.73 -39.31
N GLY A 80 3.59 4.11 -39.74
CA GLY A 80 3.64 2.89 -40.54
C GLY A 80 4.04 1.65 -39.75
N ALA A 81 3.63 1.53 -38.47
CA ALA A 81 4.02 0.40 -37.64
C ALA A 81 2.99 -0.74 -37.64
N LYS A 82 3.44 -1.99 -37.72
CA LYS A 82 2.57 -3.16 -37.45
C LYS A 82 2.44 -3.44 -35.95
N ASP A 83 3.55 -3.35 -35.23
CA ASP A 83 3.64 -3.54 -33.78
C ASP A 83 4.83 -2.73 -33.27
N TYR A 84 4.58 -1.51 -32.79
CA TYR A 84 5.61 -0.58 -32.32
C TYR A 84 5.62 -0.53 -30.81
N LEU A 85 6.81 -0.61 -30.21
CA LEU A 85 7.06 -0.48 -28.78
C LEU A 85 8.20 0.52 -28.53
N CYS A 86 7.92 1.60 -27.83
CA CYS A 86 8.92 2.48 -27.24
C CYS A 86 8.90 2.35 -25.71
N ARG A 87 10.06 2.12 -25.09
CA ARG A 87 10.09 1.91 -23.63
C ARG A 87 11.38 2.37 -22.97
N ALA A 88 11.26 2.89 -21.75
CA ALA A 88 12.38 3.39 -20.95
C ALA A 88 12.22 3.03 -19.45
N GLY A 89 13.33 2.68 -18.79
CA GLY A 89 13.34 2.38 -17.36
C GLY A 89 14.46 1.41 -16.94
N LEU A 90 14.14 0.51 -16.02
CA LEU A 90 15.10 -0.41 -15.42
C LEU A 90 15.43 -1.57 -16.38
N SER A 91 16.73 -1.87 -16.50
CA SER A 91 17.24 -3.11 -17.11
C SER A 91 17.90 -3.94 -16.02
N LEU A 92 17.30 -5.08 -15.67
CA LEU A 92 17.58 -5.86 -14.45
C LEU A 92 18.34 -7.16 -14.73
N GLY A 93 18.35 -7.61 -15.99
CA GLY A 93 19.25 -8.66 -16.49
C GLY A 93 18.96 -10.07 -15.98
N SER A 94 17.80 -10.31 -15.38
CA SER A 94 17.32 -11.63 -14.95
C SER A 94 18.14 -12.27 -13.83
N ASN A 95 18.61 -11.43 -12.91
CA ASN A 95 19.41 -11.86 -11.76
C ASN A 95 18.58 -12.06 -10.49
N LYS A 96 17.51 -11.27 -10.33
CA LYS A 96 16.71 -11.16 -9.12
C LYS A 96 15.23 -11.23 -9.46
N THR A 97 14.47 -11.97 -8.66
CA THR A 97 13.02 -11.81 -8.58
C THR A 97 12.68 -10.45 -7.98
N TYR A 98 11.43 -10.01 -8.13
CA TYR A 98 10.99 -8.74 -7.55
C TYR A 98 11.16 -8.69 -6.02
N LYS A 99 11.07 -9.84 -5.33
CA LYS A 99 11.29 -9.98 -3.88
C LYS A 99 12.75 -9.80 -3.47
N GLU A 100 13.70 -10.07 -4.36
CA GLU A 100 15.15 -10.00 -4.08
C GLU A 100 15.76 -8.62 -4.37
N LEU A 101 14.97 -7.67 -4.89
CA LEU A 101 15.42 -6.32 -5.19
C LEU A 101 15.73 -5.49 -3.93
N GLY A 102 15.07 -5.79 -2.79
CA GLY A 102 15.25 -5.07 -1.52
C GLY A 102 14.30 -3.86 -1.33
N GLY A 103 13.40 -3.64 -2.28
CA GLY A 103 12.40 -2.57 -2.26
C GLY A 103 11.33 -2.80 -3.33
N ASP A 104 10.31 -1.96 -3.33
CA ASP A 104 9.26 -2.02 -4.36
C ASP A 104 9.71 -1.31 -5.63
N MET A 105 9.48 -1.93 -6.78
CA MET A 105 9.59 -1.25 -8.06
C MET A 105 8.42 -0.29 -8.22
N ILE A 106 8.74 1.00 -8.29
CA ILE A 106 7.79 2.09 -8.47
C ILE A 106 8.03 2.69 -9.86
N ALA A 107 6.95 2.96 -10.57
CA ALA A 107 6.98 3.77 -11.77
C ALA A 107 6.10 5.01 -11.62
N GLU A 108 6.61 6.16 -12.03
CA GLU A 108 5.88 7.41 -12.14
C GLU A 108 5.82 7.78 -13.60
N PHE A 109 4.65 8.15 -14.10
CA PHE A 109 4.52 8.60 -15.48
C PHE A 109 3.51 9.74 -15.62
N LYS A 110 3.74 10.57 -16.64
CA LYS A 110 2.77 11.45 -17.25
C LYS A 110 2.76 11.16 -18.74
N LEU A 111 1.59 11.11 -19.35
CA LEU A 111 1.32 10.83 -20.75
C LEU A 111 0.64 12.05 -21.36
N VAL A 112 1.14 12.46 -22.52
CA VAL A 112 0.50 13.41 -23.43
C VAL A 112 0.47 12.71 -24.78
N LYS A 113 -0.72 12.30 -25.23
CA LYS A 113 -0.88 11.56 -26.48
C LYS A 113 -1.71 12.36 -27.48
N SER A 114 -1.49 12.12 -28.76
CA SER A 114 -2.41 12.55 -29.83
C SER A 114 -2.92 11.35 -30.62
N GLY A 115 -4.11 11.49 -31.19
CA GLY A 115 -4.80 10.38 -31.87
C GLY A 115 -3.99 9.83 -33.04
N ALA A 116 -4.05 8.51 -33.21
CA ALA A 116 -3.44 7.80 -34.33
C ALA A 116 -4.53 7.14 -35.19
N GLN A 117 -4.23 6.88 -36.45
CA GLN A 117 -5.12 6.15 -37.33
C GLN A 117 -4.78 4.67 -37.35
N ASN A 118 -5.81 3.84 -37.53
CA ASN A 118 -5.67 2.40 -37.73
C ASN A 118 -4.97 1.68 -36.56
N VAL A 119 -5.23 2.10 -35.32
CA VAL A 119 -4.77 1.40 -34.10
C VAL A 119 -5.67 0.20 -33.82
N GLY A 120 -5.16 -1.01 -34.00
CA GLY A 120 -5.88 -2.25 -33.68
C GLY A 120 -5.79 -2.61 -32.20
N TYR A 121 -4.64 -2.37 -31.58
CA TYR A 121 -4.40 -2.50 -30.15
C TYR A 121 -3.34 -1.50 -29.70
N SER A 122 -3.36 -1.14 -28.42
CA SER A 122 -2.32 -0.30 -27.82
C SER A 122 -2.28 -0.48 -26.30
N TYR A 123 -1.07 -0.51 -25.75
CA TYR A 123 -0.80 -0.67 -24.33
C TYR A 123 0.11 0.47 -23.86
N ILE A 124 -0.37 1.28 -22.92
CA ILE A 124 0.42 2.35 -22.31
C ILE A 124 0.45 2.15 -20.80
N GLY A 125 1.64 2.09 -20.23
CA GLY A 125 1.85 1.79 -18.81
C GLY A 125 3.20 1.17 -18.54
N ILE A 126 3.26 0.01 -17.87
CA ILE A 126 4.49 -0.72 -17.54
C ILE A 126 4.59 -2.01 -18.30
N TYR A 127 5.81 -2.34 -18.71
CA TYR A 127 6.17 -3.54 -19.44
C TYR A 127 7.44 -4.18 -18.88
N GLY A 128 7.54 -5.50 -19.03
CA GLY A 128 8.82 -6.19 -18.97
C GLY A 128 8.73 -7.68 -19.18
N TRP A 129 9.86 -8.35 -18.95
CA TRP A 129 9.98 -9.80 -19.04
C TRP A 129 10.50 -10.40 -17.74
N MET A 130 10.14 -11.66 -17.51
CA MET A 130 10.69 -12.52 -16.47
C MET A 130 11.20 -13.83 -17.05
N GLU A 131 12.35 -14.28 -16.55
CA GLU A 131 12.97 -15.56 -16.88
C GLU A 131 12.93 -16.52 -15.69
N GLY A 132 13.01 -17.83 -15.97
CA GLY A 132 13.01 -18.87 -14.94
C GLY A 132 11.67 -19.01 -14.23
N VAL A 133 10.56 -18.68 -14.91
CA VAL A 133 9.22 -18.80 -14.35
C VAL A 133 8.78 -20.26 -14.39
N SER A 134 8.68 -20.90 -13.22
CA SER A 134 8.28 -22.30 -13.13
C SER A 134 6.86 -22.52 -13.66
N GLY A 135 6.66 -23.60 -14.43
CA GLY A 135 5.35 -23.99 -14.96
C GLY A 135 4.88 -23.22 -16.20
N THR A 136 5.71 -22.36 -16.79
CA THR A 136 5.39 -21.65 -18.04
C THR A 136 6.12 -22.24 -19.24
N PRO A 137 5.53 -22.18 -20.46
CA PRO A 137 6.25 -22.47 -21.69
C PRO A 137 7.54 -21.64 -21.77
N SER A 138 8.64 -22.29 -22.15
CA SER A 138 9.98 -21.70 -22.24
C SER A 138 10.52 -21.06 -20.95
N GLN A 139 9.85 -21.23 -19.79
CA GLN A 139 10.14 -20.52 -18.53
C GLN A 139 10.16 -18.99 -18.66
N LEU A 140 9.37 -18.47 -19.60
CA LEU A 140 9.27 -17.05 -19.90
C LEU A 140 7.89 -16.51 -19.58
N VAL A 141 7.86 -15.27 -19.10
CA VAL A 141 6.67 -14.45 -18.98
C VAL A 141 6.97 -13.05 -19.50
N GLU A 142 6.13 -12.56 -20.40
CA GLU A 142 6.00 -11.14 -20.73
C GLU A 142 4.91 -10.53 -19.84
N TYR A 143 5.08 -9.33 -19.31
CA TYR A 143 4.09 -8.77 -18.40
C TYR A 143 3.78 -7.30 -18.69
N TYR A 144 2.53 -6.92 -18.40
CA TYR A 144 1.97 -5.61 -18.67
C TYR A 144 1.11 -5.10 -17.50
N VAL A 145 1.31 -3.85 -17.13
CA VAL A 145 0.35 -3.07 -16.32
C VAL A 145 -0.11 -1.90 -17.19
N ILE A 146 -1.36 -1.94 -17.64
CA ILE A 146 -1.89 -1.07 -18.68
C ILE A 146 -2.81 -0.03 -18.03
N ASP A 147 -2.34 1.22 -18.03
CA ASP A 147 -3.04 2.36 -17.44
C ASP A 147 -3.73 3.23 -18.48
N ASN A 148 -3.35 3.09 -19.74
CA ASN A 148 -3.92 3.83 -20.85
C ASN A 148 -3.74 3.10 -22.18
N THR A 149 -4.25 3.69 -23.25
CA THR A 149 -4.16 3.15 -24.61
C THR A 149 -4.23 4.26 -25.65
N LEU A 150 -3.62 4.08 -26.82
CA LEU A 150 -3.80 4.90 -28.01
C LEU A 150 -5.02 4.48 -28.84
N ALA A 151 -5.58 3.30 -28.57
CA ALA A 151 -6.81 2.82 -29.20
C ALA A 151 -8.05 3.56 -28.65
N ASN A 152 -9.20 3.33 -29.27
CA ASN A 152 -10.46 3.95 -28.84
C ASN A 152 -10.92 3.47 -27.46
N ASP A 153 -10.67 2.20 -27.14
CA ASP A 153 -11.11 1.54 -25.92
C ASP A 153 -9.94 0.84 -25.22
N MET A 154 -9.99 0.81 -23.89
CA MET A 154 -9.05 0.01 -23.09
C MET A 154 -9.15 -1.47 -23.50
N PRO A 155 -8.03 -2.23 -23.49
CA PRO A 155 -8.04 -3.63 -23.86
C PRO A 155 -9.05 -4.46 -23.07
N GLY A 156 -9.80 -5.29 -23.80
CA GLY A 156 -10.86 -6.12 -23.22
C GLY A 156 -10.40 -7.56 -22.96
N SER A 157 -11.37 -8.46 -22.88
CA SER A 157 -11.14 -9.89 -22.67
C SER A 157 -10.31 -10.57 -23.77
N TRP A 158 -10.21 -9.98 -24.96
CA TRP A 158 -9.43 -10.50 -26.08
C TRP A 158 -7.91 -10.50 -25.82
N ILE A 159 -7.42 -9.77 -24.82
CA ILE A 159 -5.98 -9.68 -24.51
C ILE A 159 -5.42 -10.97 -23.91
N GLY A 160 -6.26 -11.85 -23.35
CA GLY A 160 -5.80 -13.11 -22.78
C GLY A 160 -6.84 -14.21 -22.77
N ASN A 161 -6.38 -15.45 -22.95
CA ASN A 161 -7.23 -16.63 -22.95
C ASN A 161 -7.84 -16.96 -21.57
N GLU A 162 -7.32 -16.37 -20.49
CA GLU A 162 -7.83 -16.56 -19.13
C GLU A 162 -7.98 -15.24 -18.37
N ARG A 163 -9.21 -14.95 -17.91
CA ARG A 163 -9.46 -13.90 -16.93
C ARG A 163 -9.20 -14.45 -15.53
N LYS A 164 -8.23 -13.87 -14.81
CA LYS A 164 -7.79 -14.32 -13.48
C LYS A 164 -8.62 -13.71 -12.35
N GLY A 165 -9.06 -12.47 -12.53
CA GLY A 165 -9.87 -11.77 -11.52
C GLY A 165 -9.77 -10.26 -11.67
N THR A 166 -10.12 -9.55 -10.60
CA THR A 166 -9.98 -8.11 -10.48
C THR A 166 -9.11 -7.80 -9.26
N ILE A 167 -8.23 -6.82 -9.38
CA ILE A 167 -7.44 -6.27 -8.26
C ILE A 167 -7.69 -4.77 -8.18
N THR A 168 -7.50 -4.20 -7.01
CA THR A 168 -7.44 -2.75 -6.86
C THR A 168 -6.03 -2.42 -6.38
N VAL A 169 -5.33 -1.56 -7.11
CA VAL A 169 -3.91 -1.18 -6.89
C VAL A 169 -3.78 0.31 -7.24
N ASP A 170 -3.01 1.08 -6.47
CA ASP A 170 -2.74 2.52 -6.74
C ASP A 170 -4.00 3.38 -7.00
N GLY A 171 -5.09 3.11 -6.29
CA GLY A 171 -6.37 3.82 -6.44
C GLY A 171 -7.11 3.55 -7.75
N GLY A 172 -6.68 2.55 -8.53
CA GLY A 172 -7.39 2.08 -9.73
C GLY A 172 -7.80 0.61 -9.60
N THR A 173 -8.91 0.27 -10.23
CA THR A 173 -9.32 -1.13 -10.41
C THR A 173 -8.71 -1.67 -11.70
N TYR A 174 -8.18 -2.89 -11.66
CA TYR A 174 -7.59 -3.58 -12.80
C TYR A 174 -8.24 -4.94 -13.00
N THR A 175 -8.53 -5.30 -14.24
CA THR A 175 -8.84 -6.70 -14.58
C THR A 175 -7.55 -7.42 -14.92
N VAL A 176 -7.33 -8.57 -14.29
CA VAL A 176 -6.12 -9.40 -14.48
C VAL A 176 -6.40 -10.50 -15.49
N TYR A 177 -5.53 -10.64 -16.49
CA TYR A 177 -5.57 -11.71 -17.49
C TYR A 177 -4.25 -12.45 -17.56
N ARG A 178 -4.32 -13.72 -17.98
CA ARG A 178 -3.21 -14.51 -18.49
C ARG A 178 -3.49 -14.82 -19.96
N ASN A 179 -2.47 -14.69 -20.80
CA ASN A 179 -2.47 -15.20 -22.17
C ASN A 179 -1.39 -16.27 -22.35
N THR A 180 -1.55 -17.11 -23.37
CA THR A 180 -0.48 -17.94 -23.93
C THR A 180 -0.20 -17.45 -25.34
N ARG A 181 1.03 -17.00 -25.60
CA ARG A 181 1.43 -16.43 -26.91
C ARG A 181 2.62 -17.20 -27.47
N THR A 182 2.63 -17.37 -28.79
CA THR A 182 3.80 -17.80 -29.55
C THR A 182 4.26 -16.65 -30.41
N GLY A 183 5.50 -16.20 -30.24
CA GLY A 183 6.03 -15.04 -30.94
C GLY A 183 7.50 -14.78 -30.60
N PRO A 184 8.04 -13.64 -31.07
CA PRO A 184 9.36 -13.17 -30.67
C PRO A 184 9.44 -13.02 -29.14
N ALA A 185 10.59 -13.34 -28.57
CA ALA A 185 10.83 -13.19 -27.13
C ALA A 185 12.28 -12.75 -26.88
N ILE A 186 12.54 -12.27 -25.66
CA ILE A 186 13.90 -11.92 -25.23
C ILE A 186 14.86 -13.11 -25.36
N LYS A 187 16.11 -12.81 -25.72
CA LYS A 187 17.25 -13.75 -25.76
C LYS A 187 17.09 -14.98 -26.66
N ASN A 188 16.05 -15.06 -27.49
CA ASN A 188 15.82 -16.20 -28.37
C ASN A 188 15.88 -15.79 -29.85
N SER A 189 16.51 -16.62 -30.67
CA SER A 189 16.42 -16.51 -32.13
C SER A 189 15.18 -17.28 -32.59
N GLY A 190 14.14 -16.56 -33.03
CA GLY A 190 12.88 -17.12 -33.53
C GLY A 190 11.74 -17.09 -32.51
N ASN A 191 10.60 -17.68 -32.89
CA ASN A 191 9.40 -17.65 -32.07
C ASN A 191 9.40 -18.77 -31.02
N VAL A 192 9.03 -18.43 -29.80
CA VAL A 192 8.82 -19.39 -28.70
C VAL A 192 7.43 -19.19 -28.10
N THR A 193 6.92 -20.21 -27.41
CA THR A 193 5.71 -20.06 -26.61
C THR A 193 6.07 -19.59 -25.20
N PHE A 194 5.32 -18.63 -24.69
CA PHE A 194 5.46 -18.05 -23.35
C PHE A 194 4.08 -17.62 -22.83
N TYR A 195 3.99 -17.32 -21.53
CA TYR A 195 2.79 -16.67 -20.99
C TYR A 195 2.93 -15.15 -21.04
N GLN A 196 1.78 -14.47 -21.12
CA GLN A 196 1.69 -13.03 -20.89
C GLN A 196 0.79 -12.76 -19.69
N TYR A 197 1.21 -11.88 -18.78
CA TYR A 197 0.40 -11.44 -17.63
C TYR A 197 -0.02 -9.99 -17.82
N PHE A 198 -1.31 -9.71 -17.65
CA PHE A 198 -1.86 -8.38 -17.83
C PHE A 198 -2.61 -7.92 -16.58
N SER A 199 -2.38 -6.68 -16.16
CA SER A 199 -3.32 -5.91 -15.35
C SER A 199 -3.83 -4.76 -16.20
N VAL A 200 -5.13 -4.75 -16.54
CA VAL A 200 -5.74 -3.70 -17.37
C VAL A 200 -6.60 -2.79 -16.52
N ARG A 201 -6.23 -1.52 -16.41
CA ARG A 201 -6.97 -0.53 -15.61
C ARG A 201 -8.36 -0.33 -16.20
N THR A 202 -9.40 -0.38 -15.38
CA THR A 202 -10.79 -0.23 -15.84
C THR A 202 -11.14 1.21 -16.22
N SER A 203 -10.36 2.18 -15.72
CA SER A 203 -10.50 3.59 -16.07
C SER A 203 -9.11 4.15 -16.38
N PRO A 204 -8.89 4.67 -17.61
CA PRO A 204 -7.56 5.12 -18.01
C PRO A 204 -7.08 6.28 -17.13
N ARG A 205 -5.76 6.41 -16.95
CA ARG A 205 -5.13 7.63 -16.42
C ARG A 205 -3.97 8.06 -17.29
N ASP A 206 -3.83 9.37 -17.44
CA ASP A 206 -2.72 9.98 -18.17
C ASP A 206 -1.56 10.36 -17.23
N CYS A 207 -1.76 10.37 -15.91
CA CYS A 207 -0.68 10.65 -14.97
C CYS A 207 -0.87 9.88 -13.67
N GLY A 208 0.22 9.36 -13.09
CA GLY A 208 0.15 8.65 -11.82
C GLY A 208 1.43 7.93 -11.42
N THR A 209 1.37 7.28 -10.26
CA THR A 209 2.34 6.28 -9.82
C THR A 209 1.74 4.88 -9.92
N ILE A 210 2.54 3.93 -10.42
CA ILE A 210 2.29 2.50 -10.48
C ILE A 210 3.26 1.80 -9.53
N ASN A 211 2.76 1.06 -8.55
CA ASN A 211 3.56 0.12 -7.76
C ASN A 211 3.61 -1.23 -8.48
N ILE A 212 4.65 -1.41 -9.31
CA ILE A 212 4.84 -2.62 -10.14
C ILE A 212 4.94 -3.86 -9.26
N SER A 213 5.64 -3.76 -8.13
CA SER A 213 5.78 -4.87 -7.18
C SER A 213 4.43 -5.27 -6.55
N GLU A 214 3.49 -4.33 -6.39
CA GLU A 214 2.16 -4.66 -5.91
C GLU A 214 1.36 -5.45 -6.94
N HIS A 215 1.43 -5.09 -8.22
CA HIS A 215 0.84 -5.90 -9.29
C HIS A 215 1.39 -7.34 -9.29
N MET A 216 2.71 -7.49 -9.14
CA MET A 216 3.36 -8.82 -9.06
C MET A 216 2.91 -9.62 -7.83
N ARG A 217 2.76 -8.98 -6.66
CA ARG A 217 2.20 -9.62 -5.45
C ARG A 217 0.77 -10.10 -5.68
N GLN A 218 -0.06 -9.29 -6.32
CA GLN A 218 -1.44 -9.66 -6.62
C GLN A 218 -1.53 -10.79 -7.66
N TRP A 219 -0.64 -10.82 -8.64
CA TRP A 219 -0.51 -11.91 -9.59
C TRP A 219 -0.14 -13.23 -8.91
N GLU A 220 0.81 -13.22 -7.97
CA GLU A 220 1.16 -14.42 -7.20
C GLU A 220 -0.03 -14.95 -6.38
N LYS A 221 -0.82 -14.06 -5.75
CA LYS A 221 -2.07 -14.45 -5.05
C LYS A 221 -3.09 -15.12 -5.97
N MET A 222 -3.03 -14.86 -7.29
CA MET A 222 -3.88 -15.48 -8.31
C MET A 222 -3.24 -16.73 -8.97
N GLY A 223 -2.11 -17.22 -8.43
CA GLY A 223 -1.38 -18.37 -8.93
C GLY A 223 -0.55 -18.10 -10.19
N LEU A 224 -0.23 -16.84 -10.49
CA LEU A 224 0.70 -16.47 -11.55
C LEU A 224 2.11 -16.40 -10.95
N THR A 225 3.00 -17.29 -11.37
CA THR A 225 4.35 -17.41 -10.78
C THR A 225 5.26 -16.30 -11.30
N MET A 226 6.07 -15.70 -10.43
CA MET A 226 7.06 -14.70 -10.83
C MET A 226 8.43 -15.34 -11.07
N GLY A 227 9.20 -14.77 -11.98
CA GLY A 227 10.57 -15.17 -12.26
C GLY A 227 11.57 -14.08 -11.92
N LYS A 228 12.79 -14.25 -12.43
CA LYS A 228 13.83 -13.23 -12.36
C LYS A 228 13.55 -12.15 -13.39
N LEU A 229 13.57 -10.90 -12.96
CA LEU A 229 13.21 -9.74 -13.78
C LEU A 229 14.28 -9.43 -14.80
N TYR A 230 13.92 -9.41 -16.08
CA TYR A 230 14.78 -8.97 -17.18
C TYR A 230 14.78 -7.44 -17.29
N GLU A 231 13.61 -6.82 -17.22
CA GLU A 231 13.41 -5.38 -17.31
C GLU A 231 12.12 -4.95 -16.62
N ALA A 232 12.01 -3.65 -16.30
CA ALA A 232 10.78 -3.00 -15.89
C ALA A 232 10.78 -1.57 -16.40
N LYS A 233 9.93 -1.26 -17.39
CA LYS A 233 9.97 0.01 -18.14
C LYS A 233 8.59 0.63 -18.30
N VAL A 234 8.53 1.96 -18.37
CA VAL A 234 7.37 2.65 -18.94
C VAL A 234 7.33 2.33 -20.44
N LEU A 235 6.15 2.03 -20.97
CA LEU A 235 5.90 1.58 -22.34
C LEU A 235 4.83 2.44 -23.00
N GLY A 236 5.06 2.76 -24.27
CA GLY A 236 4.01 3.06 -25.24
C GLY A 236 4.06 2.04 -26.38
N GLU A 237 3.02 1.23 -26.50
CA GLU A 237 2.84 0.24 -27.58
C GLU A 237 1.61 0.57 -28.42
N ALA A 238 1.72 0.44 -29.74
CA ALA A 238 0.58 0.49 -30.64
C ALA A 238 0.83 -0.38 -31.87
N GLY A 239 -0.17 -1.15 -32.26
CA GLY A 239 -0.09 -2.03 -33.41
C GLY A 239 -1.43 -2.31 -34.06
N ASN A 240 -1.36 -2.99 -35.20
CA ASN A 240 -2.53 -3.49 -35.90
C ASN A 240 -2.17 -4.77 -36.66
N VAL A 241 -2.79 -5.88 -36.28
CA VAL A 241 -2.56 -7.18 -36.90
C VAL A 241 -2.91 -7.23 -38.39
N ASN A 242 -3.81 -6.35 -38.87
CA ASN A 242 -4.32 -6.32 -40.24
C ASN A 242 -3.86 -5.08 -41.03
N GLY A 243 -2.90 -4.32 -40.53
CA GLY A 243 -2.44 -3.10 -41.20
C GLY A 243 -1.32 -2.41 -40.46
N GLU A 244 -1.22 -1.09 -40.66
CA GLU A 244 -0.19 -0.28 -40.03
C GLU A 244 -0.82 0.92 -39.32
N VAL A 245 -0.35 1.24 -38.12
CA VAL A 245 -0.69 2.44 -37.37
C VAL A 245 -0.05 3.65 -38.04
N ARG A 246 -0.82 4.74 -38.20
CA ARG A 246 -0.35 5.96 -38.89
C ARG A 246 -0.50 7.20 -38.02
N GLY A 247 0.60 7.95 -37.87
CA GLY A 247 0.61 9.28 -37.25
C GLY A 247 0.35 9.27 -35.75
N GLY A 248 0.76 8.22 -35.03
CA GLY A 248 0.59 8.18 -33.58
C GLY A 248 1.70 8.90 -32.84
N HIS A 249 1.36 9.53 -31.72
CA HIS A 249 2.33 10.20 -30.86
C HIS A 249 1.99 9.98 -29.39
N MET A 250 2.99 9.56 -28.63
CA MET A 250 2.91 9.34 -27.18
C MET A 250 4.13 10.00 -26.54
N ASP A 251 3.91 11.18 -25.96
CA ASP A 251 4.90 11.88 -25.17
C ASP A 251 4.76 11.51 -23.68
N PHE A 252 5.88 11.16 -23.07
CA PHE A 252 6.02 10.91 -21.64
C PHE A 252 6.97 11.94 -21.04
N PRO A 253 6.49 13.17 -20.72
CA PRO A 253 7.34 14.23 -20.17
C PRO A 253 7.82 13.94 -18.74
N HIS A 254 7.31 12.88 -18.10
CA HIS A 254 7.85 12.27 -16.91
C HIS A 254 7.69 10.76 -17.04
N ALA A 255 8.78 10.00 -16.91
CA ALA A 255 8.76 8.55 -16.87
C ALA A 255 9.94 8.07 -16.01
N LYS A 256 9.68 7.71 -14.75
CA LYS A 256 10.72 7.26 -13.83
C LYS A 256 10.37 5.89 -13.31
N VAL A 257 11.28 4.93 -13.45
CA VAL A 257 11.15 3.60 -12.85
C VAL A 257 12.32 3.39 -11.91
N TYR A 258 12.05 3.08 -10.64
CA TYR A 258 13.06 2.95 -9.60
C TYR A 258 12.67 1.90 -8.56
N VAL A 259 13.66 1.37 -7.85
CA VAL A 259 13.43 0.50 -6.68
C VAL A 259 13.43 1.38 -5.44
N LYS A 260 12.27 1.53 -4.80
CA LYS A 260 12.11 2.28 -3.56
C LYS A 260 12.49 1.39 -2.38
N ASN A 261 13.68 1.60 -1.82
CA ASN A 261 14.10 0.93 -0.60
C ASN A 261 13.29 1.47 0.59
N GLY A 262 12.93 0.61 1.54
CA GLY A 262 12.19 0.99 2.76
C GLY A 262 12.97 1.89 3.75
N SER A 263 14.03 2.56 3.31
CA SER A 263 15.00 3.29 4.13
C SER A 263 15.58 4.49 3.38
N ASP A 264 14.74 5.46 2.98
CA ASP A 264 15.25 6.75 2.53
C ASP A 264 15.42 7.70 3.73
N PRO A 265 16.62 8.27 3.95
CA PRO A 265 16.85 9.31 4.94
C PRO A 265 16.35 10.65 4.38
N VAL A 266 15.54 11.38 5.16
CA VAL A 266 15.25 12.79 4.84
C VAL A 266 16.55 13.58 4.94
N SER A 267 17.02 14.05 3.78
CA SER A 267 18.19 14.90 3.62
C SER A 267 18.06 16.19 4.44
N SER A 268 18.92 16.37 5.42
CA SER A 268 19.15 17.66 6.09
C SER A 268 20.20 18.46 5.32
N SER A 269 19.80 19.56 4.69
CA SER A 269 20.73 20.59 4.22
C SER A 269 21.09 21.55 5.37
N SER A 270 22.27 21.32 5.94
CA SER A 270 23.27 22.30 6.40
C SER A 270 22.84 23.62 7.07
N VAL A 271 23.09 23.73 8.39
CA VAL A 271 23.70 24.94 9.01
C VAL A 271 24.70 24.50 10.10
N LYS A 272 25.83 25.21 10.17
CA LYS A 272 27.10 24.92 10.85
C LYS A 272 27.13 25.07 12.40
N SER A 273 27.76 24.08 13.04
CA SER A 273 28.73 24.05 14.16
C SER A 273 28.80 25.15 15.26
N SER A 274 28.71 24.72 16.53
CA SER A 274 29.78 24.78 17.57
C SER A 274 29.30 24.06 18.85
N SER A 275 29.84 22.86 19.19
CA SER A 275 30.73 22.55 20.34
C SER A 275 30.32 23.21 21.68
N SER A 276 30.09 22.52 22.80
CA SER A 276 30.91 21.47 23.42
C SER A 276 30.18 20.69 24.55
N THR A 277 30.35 19.37 24.55
CA THR A 277 30.54 18.42 25.69
C THR A 277 29.78 18.60 27.01
N ASP A 278 28.90 17.64 27.33
CA ASP A 278 29.17 16.61 28.36
C ASP A 278 28.09 15.50 28.34
N ALA A 279 28.53 14.24 28.43
CA ALA A 279 27.72 13.01 28.54
C ALA A 279 27.95 12.39 29.93
N PRO A 280 27.05 11.54 30.49
CA PRO A 280 27.04 10.13 30.05
C PRO A 280 25.71 9.32 30.18
N LYS A 281 25.55 8.36 29.26
CA LYS A 281 25.02 6.98 29.34
C LYS A 281 23.74 6.66 30.18
N SER A 282 22.71 6.15 29.50
CA SER A 282 21.98 4.93 29.91
C SER A 282 21.32 4.15 28.74
N SER A 283 21.40 2.82 28.84
CA SER A 283 20.74 1.67 28.17
C SER A 283 19.64 1.93 27.12
N SER A 284 19.70 1.47 25.86
CA SER A 284 19.67 0.09 25.32
C SER A 284 18.34 -0.67 25.46
N SER A 285 17.53 -0.68 24.39
CA SER A 285 16.71 -1.84 23.99
C SER A 285 16.52 -1.85 22.46
N LYS A 286 17.29 -2.72 21.81
CA LYS A 286 17.09 -3.14 20.42
C LYS A 286 15.97 -4.19 20.41
N GLY A 287 14.87 -3.91 19.73
CA GLY A 287 13.86 -4.89 19.35
C GLY A 287 13.92 -5.11 17.83
N ASN A 288 14.73 -6.09 17.41
CA ASN A 288 14.78 -6.55 16.02
C ASN A 288 13.88 -7.80 15.94
N GLY A 289 12.73 -7.68 15.27
CA GLY A 289 11.77 -8.77 15.09
C GLY A 289 11.33 -8.85 13.64
N ASN A 290 11.89 -9.80 12.89
CA ASN A 290 11.36 -10.26 11.61
C ASN A 290 10.02 -10.95 11.85
N VAL A 291 8.92 -10.40 11.32
CA VAL A 291 7.60 -11.06 11.23
C VAL A 291 6.98 -10.77 9.87
N SER A 292 6.57 -11.83 9.19
CA SER A 292 5.72 -11.86 7.99
C SER A 292 4.35 -11.21 8.23
N GLY A 293 3.85 -10.37 7.31
CA GLY A 293 2.46 -9.87 7.32
C GLY A 293 2.22 -8.42 7.76
N LYS A 294 3.18 -7.50 7.54
CA LYS A 294 3.04 -6.09 7.96
C LYS A 294 2.01 -5.35 7.09
N ILE A 295 0.89 -4.93 7.69
CA ILE A 295 -0.06 -3.99 7.05
C ILE A 295 0.64 -2.65 6.81
N ASP A 296 0.48 -2.10 5.61
CA ASP A 296 0.86 -0.73 5.25
C ASP A 296 -0.39 -0.01 4.71
N ALA A 297 -1.27 0.47 5.59
CA ALA A 297 -2.54 1.07 5.19
C ALA A 297 -2.43 2.24 4.20
N CYS A 298 -1.27 2.89 4.11
CA CYS A 298 -1.02 3.95 3.12
C CYS A 298 -0.91 3.40 1.70
N LYS A 299 -0.34 2.20 1.55
CA LYS A 299 -0.07 1.54 0.27
C LYS A 299 -1.04 0.40 -0.05
N ASP A 300 -1.39 -0.37 0.97
CA ASP A 300 -2.32 -1.47 0.88
C ASP A 300 -3.65 -0.94 0.37
N VAL A 301 -4.27 -1.75 -0.48
CA VAL A 301 -5.56 -1.37 -1.03
C VAL A 301 -6.65 -1.85 -0.10
N MET A 302 -7.43 -0.89 0.36
CA MET A 302 -8.75 -1.14 0.87
C MET A 302 -9.60 0.06 0.51
N GLY A 303 -10.84 -0.28 0.17
CA GLY A 303 -11.93 0.59 -0.19
C GLY A 303 -13.21 -0.21 0.03
N HIS A 304 -14.34 0.38 -0.29
CA HIS A 304 -15.67 -0.01 0.15
C HIS A 304 -16.19 -1.38 -0.33
N GLU A 305 -15.69 -2.47 0.26
CA GLU A 305 -16.05 -3.84 -0.08
C GLU A 305 -17.17 -4.38 0.80
N GLY A 306 -17.96 -5.29 0.22
CA GLY A 306 -19.11 -5.91 0.88
C GLY A 306 -20.38 -5.08 0.77
N LYS A 307 -21.38 -5.42 1.57
CA LYS A 307 -22.69 -4.76 1.54
C LYS A 307 -22.57 -3.31 1.99
N GLU A 308 -23.07 -2.41 1.16
CA GLU A 308 -23.24 -1.01 1.52
C GLU A 308 -24.49 -0.84 2.41
N THR A 309 -24.35 -0.12 3.51
CA THR A 309 -25.46 0.30 4.37
C THR A 309 -25.40 1.80 4.59
N ARG A 310 -26.50 2.49 4.26
CA ARG A 310 -26.66 3.93 4.49
C ARG A 310 -27.47 4.17 5.76
N THR A 311 -27.05 5.16 6.52
CA THR A 311 -27.73 5.62 7.72
C THR A 311 -27.60 7.13 7.87
N GLN A 312 -28.41 7.69 8.75
CA GLN A 312 -28.39 9.09 9.15
C GLN A 312 -28.52 9.12 10.66
N GLY A 313 -27.89 10.09 11.30
CA GLY A 313 -28.06 10.31 12.74
C GLY A 313 -29.47 10.75 13.06
N GLN A 314 -29.81 10.70 14.35
CA GLN A 314 -31.00 11.33 14.90
C GLN A 314 -30.56 12.57 15.67
N ASN A 315 -31.27 13.69 15.51
CA ASN A 315 -30.84 14.96 16.09
C ASN A 315 -30.73 14.83 17.62
N ASN A 316 -29.56 15.13 18.18
CA ASN A 316 -29.21 14.92 19.59
C ASN A 316 -29.33 13.47 20.10
N SER A 317 -29.24 12.46 19.23
CA SER A 317 -29.30 11.04 19.61
C SER A 317 -28.40 10.16 18.72
N SER A 318 -27.69 9.22 19.34
CA SER A 318 -26.82 8.31 18.60
C SER A 318 -27.64 7.28 17.83
N VAL A 319 -27.26 7.05 16.57
CA VAL A 319 -27.65 5.86 15.81
C VAL A 319 -26.42 4.97 15.74
N THR A 320 -26.52 3.75 16.26
CA THR A 320 -25.38 2.89 16.53
C THR A 320 -25.76 1.43 16.25
N GLY A 321 -24.83 0.62 15.75
CA GLY A 321 -25.08 -0.79 15.45
C GLY A 321 -23.86 -1.54 14.96
N ASN A 322 -24.02 -2.85 14.71
CA ASN A 322 -22.97 -3.69 14.16
C ASN A 322 -22.75 -3.42 12.66
N VAL A 323 -21.51 -3.53 12.21
CA VAL A 323 -21.15 -3.46 10.78
C VAL A 323 -21.17 -4.88 10.20
N GLY A 324 -22.29 -5.27 9.60
CA GLY A 324 -22.45 -6.59 8.99
C GLY A 324 -22.13 -7.73 9.97
N SER A 325 -21.33 -8.69 9.53
CA SER A 325 -20.77 -9.77 10.35
C SER A 325 -19.36 -9.49 10.86
N SER A 326 -18.84 -8.27 10.66
CA SER A 326 -17.53 -7.87 11.16
C SER A 326 -17.55 -7.67 12.69
N PRO A 327 -16.38 -7.64 13.35
CA PRO A 327 -16.31 -7.32 14.78
C PRO A 327 -16.53 -5.82 15.06
N TYR A 328 -16.80 -5.01 14.04
CA TYR A 328 -16.88 -3.56 14.18
C TYR A 328 -18.30 -3.06 14.47
N HIS A 329 -18.36 -1.92 15.13
CA HIS A 329 -19.57 -1.20 15.49
C HIS A 329 -19.49 0.22 14.93
N TYR A 330 -20.53 0.65 14.22
CA TYR A 330 -20.65 2.02 13.74
C TYR A 330 -21.40 2.87 14.77
N GLU A 331 -21.15 4.18 14.75
CA GLU A 331 -21.97 5.17 15.43
C GLU A 331 -21.94 6.51 14.70
N ILE A 332 -23.12 7.11 14.57
CA ILE A 332 -23.31 8.48 14.09
C ILE A 332 -24.13 9.27 15.11
N TRP A 333 -23.69 10.48 15.40
CA TRP A 333 -24.39 11.44 16.25
C TRP A 333 -24.26 12.83 15.66
N TYR A 334 -25.28 13.67 15.82
CA TYR A 334 -25.21 15.05 15.34
C TYR A 334 -26.19 15.97 16.06
N GLN A 335 -25.94 17.27 15.96
CA GLN A 335 -26.83 18.33 16.40
C GLN A 335 -27.05 19.34 15.28
N GLY A 336 -28.30 19.49 14.84
CA GLY A 336 -28.70 20.46 13.80
C GLY A 336 -28.17 20.14 12.40
N GLY A 337 -28.70 20.80 11.37
CA GLY A 337 -28.24 20.59 9.99
C GLY A 337 -28.57 19.22 9.39
N ASN A 338 -27.81 18.82 8.37
CA ASN A 338 -27.96 17.54 7.67
C ASN A 338 -26.69 16.70 7.81
N ASN A 339 -26.85 15.39 7.83
CA ASN A 339 -25.75 14.45 7.91
C ASN A 339 -26.06 13.15 7.18
N SER A 340 -25.02 12.37 6.87
CA SER A 340 -25.16 10.98 6.44
C SER A 340 -23.91 10.19 6.77
N MET A 341 -24.09 8.88 6.94
CA MET A 341 -23.00 7.91 6.99
C MET A 341 -23.35 6.70 6.12
N THR A 342 -22.36 6.24 5.37
CA THR A 342 -22.45 5.02 4.56
C THR A 342 -21.30 4.13 4.98
N PHE A 343 -21.58 2.92 5.46
CA PHE A 343 -20.55 1.97 5.88
C PHE A 343 -20.67 0.67 5.09
N TYR A 344 -19.58 -0.08 5.07
CA TYR A 344 -19.42 -1.30 4.29
C TYR A 344 -18.99 -2.46 5.20
N ASP A 345 -19.30 -3.71 4.83
CA ASP A 345 -19.05 -4.89 5.69
C ASP A 345 -17.59 -5.03 6.13
N ASN A 346 -16.63 -4.49 5.38
CA ASN A 346 -15.22 -4.49 5.76
C ASN A 346 -14.82 -3.43 6.80
N GLY A 347 -15.76 -2.58 7.26
CA GLY A 347 -15.55 -1.52 8.26
C GLY A 347 -15.15 -0.15 7.70
N THR A 348 -14.90 -0.05 6.40
CA THR A 348 -14.71 1.25 5.74
C THR A 348 -16.01 2.06 5.74
N TYR A 349 -15.91 3.38 5.68
CA TYR A 349 -17.11 4.22 5.71
C TYR A 349 -16.89 5.62 5.12
N LYS A 350 -17.99 6.21 4.67
CA LYS A 350 -18.12 7.61 4.28
C LYS A 350 -19.02 8.34 5.28
N ALA A 351 -18.73 9.59 5.51
CA ALA A 351 -19.52 10.50 6.32
C ALA A 351 -19.61 11.86 5.63
N SER A 352 -20.75 12.53 5.80
CA SER A 352 -20.96 13.89 5.30
C SER A 352 -21.78 14.69 6.29
N TRP A 353 -21.48 15.96 6.46
CA TRP A 353 -22.26 16.89 7.25
C TRP A 353 -22.42 18.22 6.51
N ASN A 354 -23.51 18.93 6.79
CA ASN A 354 -23.78 20.23 6.23
C ASN A 354 -24.58 21.08 7.21
N GLY A 355 -23.99 22.17 7.70
CA GLY A 355 -24.64 23.10 8.62
C GLY A 355 -24.99 22.47 9.97
N THR A 356 -24.23 21.46 10.39
CA THR A 356 -24.34 20.88 11.74
C THR A 356 -23.71 21.84 12.75
N ASN A 357 -24.18 21.84 13.99
CA ASN A 357 -23.47 22.46 15.11
C ASN A 357 -22.40 21.52 15.66
N ASP A 358 -22.70 20.22 15.63
CA ASP A 358 -21.80 19.16 16.02
C ASP A 358 -22.16 17.89 15.25
N PHE A 359 -21.14 17.10 14.92
CA PHE A 359 -21.26 15.91 14.09
C PHE A 359 -20.13 14.93 14.41
N LEU A 360 -20.49 13.68 14.70
CA LEU A 360 -19.57 12.58 14.93
C LEU A 360 -19.98 11.40 14.04
N ALA A 361 -19.01 10.82 13.32
CA ALA A 361 -19.17 9.54 12.65
C ALA A 361 -17.95 8.66 12.86
N ARG A 362 -18.16 7.45 13.37
CA ARG A 362 -17.08 6.56 13.80
C ARG A 362 -17.38 5.07 13.61
N VAL A 363 -16.33 4.29 13.32
CA VAL A 363 -16.38 2.82 13.20
C VAL A 363 -15.19 2.18 13.90
N GLY A 364 -15.42 1.08 14.63
CA GLY A 364 -14.36 0.29 15.25
C GLY A 364 -14.86 -0.62 16.36
N PHE A 365 -13.99 -0.99 17.30
CA PHE A 365 -14.36 -1.90 18.37
C PHE A 365 -15.28 -1.25 19.40
N LYS A 366 -16.26 -2.03 19.84
CA LYS A 366 -17.10 -1.75 21.00
C LYS A 366 -16.86 -2.86 22.01
N TYR A 367 -16.62 -2.48 23.25
CA TYR A 367 -16.28 -3.38 24.35
C TYR A 367 -17.41 -3.45 25.36
N ASP A 368 -17.27 -4.38 26.31
CA ASP A 368 -18.33 -4.74 27.26
C ASP A 368 -18.17 -4.08 28.64
N GLU A 369 -17.26 -3.10 28.77
CA GLU A 369 -16.95 -2.39 30.01
C GLU A 369 -16.38 -3.27 31.14
N LYS A 370 -15.90 -4.49 30.84
CA LYS A 370 -15.37 -5.40 31.87
C LYS A 370 -13.85 -5.43 31.95
N HIS A 371 -13.18 -5.11 30.85
CA HIS A 371 -11.73 -5.32 30.69
C HIS A 371 -11.00 -4.00 30.50
N THR A 372 -9.79 -3.90 31.05
CA THR A 372 -8.89 -2.77 30.79
C THR A 372 -8.21 -2.90 29.41
N TYR A 373 -7.53 -1.85 28.96
CA TYR A 373 -6.83 -1.91 27.67
C TYR A 373 -5.66 -2.90 27.67
N GLU A 374 -5.05 -3.17 28.84
CA GLU A 374 -3.99 -4.17 28.98
C GLU A 374 -4.51 -5.60 28.85
N GLU A 375 -5.75 -5.85 29.28
CA GLU A 375 -6.39 -7.17 29.18
C GLU A 375 -6.87 -7.47 27.75
N LEU A 376 -7.29 -6.42 27.03
CA LEU A 376 -7.77 -6.47 25.64
C LEU A 376 -6.64 -6.38 24.60
N GLY A 377 -5.53 -5.73 24.93
CA GLY A 377 -4.48 -5.37 24.00
C GLY A 377 -3.53 -6.51 23.60
N PRO A 378 -2.61 -6.23 22.65
CA PRO A 378 -2.37 -4.93 22.01
C PRO A 378 -3.53 -4.50 21.11
N ILE A 379 -3.95 -3.23 21.19
CA ILE A 379 -5.02 -2.65 20.39
C ILE A 379 -4.39 -1.74 19.33
N ASP A 380 -4.61 -2.06 18.06
CA ASP A 380 -4.02 -1.37 16.93
C ASP A 380 -5.08 -0.94 15.92
N ALA A 381 -4.84 0.20 15.25
CA ALA A 381 -5.64 0.64 14.12
C ALA A 381 -4.76 0.94 12.90
N TYR A 382 -5.21 0.49 11.73
CA TYR A 382 -4.59 0.70 10.44
C TYR A 382 -5.61 1.38 9.53
N TYR A 383 -5.25 2.53 8.99
CA TYR A 383 -6.22 3.38 8.31
C TYR A 383 -5.67 4.13 7.11
N LYS A 384 -6.60 4.57 6.27
CA LYS A 384 -6.41 5.58 5.24
C LYS A 384 -7.71 6.31 5.02
N TRP A 385 -7.70 7.63 5.13
CA TRP A 385 -8.86 8.46 4.88
C TRP A 385 -8.57 9.64 3.96
N SER A 386 -9.63 10.18 3.39
CA SER A 386 -9.62 11.48 2.74
C SER A 386 -10.73 12.35 3.34
N LYS A 387 -10.56 13.66 3.28
CA LYS A 387 -11.50 14.63 3.83
C LYS A 387 -11.58 15.85 2.93
N GLN A 388 -12.74 16.50 2.89
CA GLN A 388 -12.95 17.74 2.15
C GLN A 388 -13.90 18.66 2.90
N GLY A 389 -13.84 19.97 2.60
CA GLY A 389 -14.68 20.98 3.21
C GLY A 389 -14.08 21.58 4.48
N SER A 390 -14.94 21.92 5.44
CA SER A 390 -14.55 22.57 6.69
C SER A 390 -15.22 21.94 7.90
N ALA A 391 -14.59 22.12 9.04
CA ALA A 391 -15.21 21.96 10.33
C ALA A 391 -15.28 23.32 11.04
N GLY A 392 -16.21 23.45 11.98
CA GLY A 392 -16.43 24.69 12.73
C GLY A 392 -15.40 24.93 13.82
N GLY A 393 -15.88 25.28 15.02
CA GLY A 393 -15.04 25.76 16.12
C GLY A 393 -14.07 24.71 16.69
N TYR A 394 -14.33 23.43 16.45
CA TYR A 394 -13.49 22.31 16.85
C TYR A 394 -13.64 21.15 15.86
N ASN A 395 -12.62 20.29 15.79
CA ASN A 395 -12.66 19.05 15.02
C ASN A 395 -11.56 18.09 15.46
N TYR A 396 -11.82 16.79 15.34
CA TYR A 396 -10.84 15.74 15.63
C TYR A 396 -10.97 14.63 14.60
N ILE A 397 -9.84 14.16 14.05
CA ILE A 397 -9.79 13.00 13.17
C ILE A 397 -8.71 12.05 13.68
N GLY A 398 -9.08 10.79 13.92
CA GLY A 398 -8.19 9.78 14.49
C GLY A 398 -8.97 8.73 15.28
N ILE A 399 -8.53 8.37 16.48
CA ILE A 399 -9.22 7.41 17.36
C ILE A 399 -9.99 8.14 18.45
N TYR A 400 -11.19 7.66 18.73
CA TYR A 400 -12.07 8.11 19.79
C TYR A 400 -12.56 6.95 20.64
N GLY A 401 -12.80 7.22 21.92
CA GLY A 401 -13.60 6.33 22.73
C GLY A 401 -13.80 6.80 24.15
N TRP A 402 -14.36 5.88 24.94
CA TRP A 402 -14.62 6.06 26.35
C TRP A 402 -14.06 4.90 27.16
N THR A 403 -13.79 5.17 28.43
CA THR A 403 -13.68 4.15 29.47
C THR A 403 -14.67 4.39 30.58
N VAL A 404 -14.88 3.37 31.43
CA VAL A 404 -15.67 3.46 32.66
C VAL A 404 -14.84 2.97 33.84
N ASP A 405 -15.16 3.42 35.05
CA ASP A 405 -14.44 3.08 36.28
C ASP A 405 -12.90 3.23 36.21
N PRO A 406 -12.37 4.45 35.90
CA PRO A 406 -13.07 5.74 35.81
C PRO A 406 -13.71 6.04 34.45
N LEU A 407 -14.75 6.90 34.48
CA LEU A 407 -15.34 7.49 33.28
C LEU A 407 -14.37 8.49 32.67
N VAL A 408 -13.89 8.21 31.46
CA VAL A 408 -12.94 9.07 30.72
C VAL A 408 -13.37 9.08 29.26
N GLU A 409 -13.37 10.25 28.63
CA GLU A 409 -13.44 10.38 27.18
C GLU A 409 -12.04 10.62 26.63
N TYR A 410 -11.69 10.01 25.50
CA TYR A 410 -10.34 10.14 24.98
C TYR A 410 -10.27 10.24 23.46
N TYR A 411 -9.20 10.89 23.00
CA TYR A 411 -8.91 11.14 21.60
C TYR A 411 -7.42 10.93 21.29
N ILE A 412 -7.14 10.21 20.20
CA ILE A 412 -5.83 10.20 19.54
C ILE A 412 -6.04 10.91 18.21
N VAL A 413 -5.45 12.09 18.05
CA VAL A 413 -5.73 13.02 16.95
C VAL A 413 -4.55 13.01 15.97
N ASP A 414 -4.76 12.36 14.84
CA ASP A 414 -3.78 12.19 13.77
C ASP A 414 -3.96 13.20 12.63
N ASP A 415 -5.16 13.76 12.50
CA ASP A 415 -5.50 14.72 11.47
C ASP A 415 -6.59 15.70 11.93
N TRP A 416 -6.80 16.79 11.18
CA TRP A 416 -7.73 17.86 11.51
C TRP A 416 -8.06 18.77 10.31
N PHE A 417 -9.23 19.41 10.29
CA PHE A 417 -9.48 20.53 9.37
C PHE A 417 -8.69 21.76 9.80
N ASN A 418 -8.80 22.14 11.07
CA ASN A 418 -7.97 23.14 11.72
C ASN A 418 -7.33 22.52 12.96
N LYS A 419 -6.03 22.77 13.19
CA LYS A 419 -5.32 22.14 14.32
C LYS A 419 -5.95 22.59 15.63
N PRO A 420 -6.40 21.67 16.51
CA PRO A 420 -7.05 22.07 17.75
C PRO A 420 -6.08 22.84 18.65
N GLY A 421 -6.55 23.96 19.18
CA GLY A 421 -5.77 24.82 20.09
C GLY A 421 -5.89 24.40 21.55
N ALA A 422 -4.99 24.93 22.39
CA ALA A 422 -4.95 24.64 23.82
C ALA A 422 -6.27 24.98 24.57
N ASN A 423 -7.04 25.96 24.08
CA ASN A 423 -8.35 26.32 24.63
C ASN A 423 -9.39 25.19 24.53
N LEU A 424 -9.24 24.28 23.56
CA LEU A 424 -10.08 23.09 23.40
C LEU A 424 -9.52 21.89 24.18
N LEU A 425 -8.18 21.76 24.18
CA LEU A 425 -7.46 20.60 24.69
C LEU A 425 -7.20 20.63 26.21
N GLY A 426 -7.23 21.81 26.83
CA GLY A 426 -6.99 21.99 28.27
C GLY A 426 -5.50 22.12 28.62
N GLN A 427 -5.08 21.44 29.69
CA GLN A 427 -3.71 21.51 30.20
C GLN A 427 -2.80 20.49 29.50
N ARG A 428 -1.62 20.96 29.04
CA ARG A 428 -0.58 20.08 28.51
C ARG A 428 0.03 19.25 29.64
N LYS A 429 0.12 17.93 29.44
CA LYS A 429 0.62 16.95 30.43
C LYS A 429 2.00 16.41 30.07
N GLY A 430 2.35 16.39 28.79
CA GLY A 430 3.63 15.89 28.31
C GLY A 430 3.65 15.73 26.79
N GLU A 431 4.61 14.96 26.31
CA GLU A 431 4.68 14.50 24.93
C GLU A 431 5.41 13.15 24.87
N PHE A 432 5.23 12.41 23.78
CA PHE A 432 5.98 11.19 23.51
C PHE A 432 6.00 10.87 22.03
N THR A 433 6.94 10.03 21.60
CA THR A 433 7.09 9.62 20.20
C THR A 433 6.60 8.19 20.01
N VAL A 434 5.67 8.01 19.09
CA VAL A 434 5.11 6.71 18.68
C VAL A 434 4.66 6.82 17.21
N ASP A 435 4.63 5.70 16.49
CA ASP A 435 4.22 5.65 15.07
C ASP A 435 4.88 6.71 14.16
N GLY A 436 6.15 6.99 14.42
CA GLY A 436 7.01 7.85 13.59
C GLY A 436 6.83 9.36 13.78
N ASP A 437 6.07 9.82 14.78
CA ASP A 437 5.99 11.26 15.12
C ASP A 437 5.77 11.47 16.62
N THR A 438 5.89 12.73 17.05
CA THR A 438 5.65 13.14 18.43
C THR A 438 4.19 13.54 18.61
N TYR A 439 3.56 13.04 19.67
CA TYR A 439 2.25 13.46 20.13
C TYR A 439 2.38 14.32 21.37
N GLU A 440 1.67 15.44 21.39
CA GLU A 440 1.49 16.26 22.57
C GLU A 440 0.30 15.72 23.38
N ILE A 441 0.50 15.51 24.67
CA ILE A 441 -0.53 14.96 25.57
C ILE A 441 -1.21 16.10 26.31
N TRP A 442 -2.54 16.10 26.30
CA TRP A 442 -3.37 17.11 26.96
C TRP A 442 -4.49 16.48 27.79
N GLN A 443 -4.95 17.23 28.78
CA GLN A 443 -6.08 16.86 29.62
C GLN A 443 -7.01 18.06 29.80
N ASN A 444 -8.30 17.85 29.52
CA ASN A 444 -9.37 18.79 29.86
C ASN A 444 -10.33 18.15 30.88
N THR A 445 -11.18 18.96 31.51
CA THR A 445 -12.26 18.50 32.38
C THR A 445 -13.58 19.02 31.85
N ARG A 446 -14.50 18.11 31.54
CA ARG A 446 -15.87 18.42 31.13
C ARG A 446 -16.77 18.39 32.36
N VAL A 447 -17.34 19.53 32.72
CA VAL A 447 -18.18 19.69 33.91
C VAL A 447 -19.65 19.65 33.53
N GLN A 448 -20.39 18.70 34.10
CA GLN A 448 -21.83 18.49 33.86
C GLN A 448 -22.20 18.42 32.37
N GLN A 449 -21.45 17.63 31.61
CA GLN A 449 -21.64 17.45 30.18
C GLN A 449 -22.25 16.07 29.88
N PRO A 450 -22.92 15.89 28.73
CA PRO A 450 -23.37 14.58 28.27
C PRO A 450 -22.20 13.58 28.17
N SER A 451 -22.47 12.32 28.52
CA SER A 451 -21.54 11.19 28.42
C SER A 451 -22.29 9.88 28.17
N ILE A 452 -21.56 8.79 27.95
CA ILE A 452 -22.11 7.42 27.88
C ILE A 452 -22.83 6.96 29.18
N LYS A 453 -22.63 7.67 30.30
CA LYS A 453 -23.30 7.42 31.60
C LYS A 453 -24.19 8.60 32.03
N GLY A 454 -24.77 9.30 31.04
CA GLY A 454 -25.62 10.48 31.26
C GLY A 454 -24.82 11.75 31.56
N THR A 455 -25.46 12.76 32.11
CA THR A 455 -24.77 14.02 32.44
C THR A 455 -23.83 13.83 33.63
N GLN A 456 -22.53 13.99 33.40
CA GLN A 456 -21.49 13.73 34.39
C GLN A 456 -20.39 14.80 34.32
N THR A 457 -19.51 14.80 35.33
CA THR A 457 -18.22 15.49 35.26
C THR A 457 -17.12 14.45 35.04
N PHE A 458 -16.33 14.60 33.98
CA PHE A 458 -15.34 13.62 33.55
C PHE A 458 -14.13 14.30 32.89
N PRO A 459 -12.93 13.69 32.95
CA PRO A 459 -11.79 14.15 32.20
C PRO A 459 -11.88 13.74 30.71
N GLN A 460 -11.29 14.58 29.87
CA GLN A 460 -10.96 14.27 28.48
C GLN A 460 -9.45 14.16 28.32
N TYR A 461 -8.98 13.09 27.68
CA TYR A 461 -7.57 12.86 27.38
C TYR A 461 -7.30 13.00 25.89
N PHE A 462 -6.24 13.71 25.52
CA PHE A 462 -5.86 13.89 24.12
C PHE A 462 -4.40 13.50 23.91
N SER A 463 -4.14 12.80 22.81
CA SER A 463 -2.83 12.71 22.17
C SER A 463 -2.94 13.42 20.83
N VAL A 464 -2.24 14.54 20.61
CA VAL A 464 -2.32 15.31 19.36
C VAL A 464 -1.01 15.21 18.60
N ARG A 465 -1.05 14.63 17.41
CA ARG A 465 0.14 14.47 16.55
C ARG A 465 0.70 15.83 16.15
N LYS A 466 2.03 15.99 16.13
CA LYS A 466 2.65 17.27 15.73
C LYS A 466 2.41 17.57 14.25
N SER A 467 2.58 16.58 13.37
CA SER A 467 2.24 16.67 11.95
C SER A 467 0.97 15.90 11.64
N ALA A 468 0.06 16.46 10.83
CA ALA A 468 -1.11 15.73 10.37
C ALA A 468 -0.72 14.58 9.44
N ARG A 469 -1.46 13.46 9.46
CA ARG A 469 -1.36 12.40 8.46
C ARG A 469 -2.73 11.78 8.17
N SER A 470 -2.92 11.33 6.94
CA SER A 470 -4.20 10.74 6.48
C SER A 470 -4.19 9.22 6.35
N CYS A 471 -3.07 8.57 6.63
CA CYS A 471 -2.95 7.11 6.62
C CYS A 471 -1.83 6.63 7.56
N GLY A 472 -1.91 5.38 8.00
CA GLY A 472 -0.86 4.75 8.78
C GLY A 472 -1.38 3.78 9.82
N HIS A 473 -0.52 3.53 10.82
CA HIS A 473 -0.78 2.73 12.01
C HIS A 473 -0.90 3.64 13.23
N ILE A 474 -1.86 3.38 14.12
CA ILE A 474 -1.96 3.95 15.47
C ILE A 474 -1.91 2.80 16.48
N ASP A 475 -0.87 2.79 17.32
CA ASP A 475 -0.72 1.93 18.49
C ASP A 475 -1.55 2.49 19.67
N ILE A 476 -2.83 2.14 19.71
CA ILE A 476 -3.79 2.68 20.70
C ILE A 476 -3.33 2.32 22.12
N THR A 477 -2.80 1.10 22.32
CA THR A 477 -2.28 0.65 23.61
C THR A 477 -1.11 1.51 24.10
N ALA A 478 -0.19 1.93 23.23
CA ALA A 478 0.92 2.79 23.61
C ALA A 478 0.46 4.18 24.08
N HIS A 479 -0.57 4.75 23.45
CA HIS A 479 -1.18 6.02 23.89
C HIS A 479 -1.80 5.89 25.29
N MET A 480 -2.55 4.82 25.54
CA MET A 480 -3.18 4.58 26.83
C MET A 480 -2.16 4.38 27.95
N LYS A 481 -1.13 3.56 27.69
CA LYS A 481 -0.01 3.39 28.60
C LYS A 481 0.69 4.72 28.89
N LYS A 482 0.89 5.57 27.88
CA LYS A 482 1.51 6.87 28.07
C LYS A 482 0.67 7.80 28.95
N TRP A 483 -0.64 7.79 28.79
CA TRP A 483 -1.54 8.54 29.67
C TRP A 483 -1.39 8.11 31.13
N GLU A 484 -1.37 6.81 31.41
CA GLU A 484 -1.20 6.31 32.78
C GLU A 484 0.18 6.64 33.37
N GLU A 485 1.26 6.56 32.57
CA GLU A 485 2.60 7.03 32.97
C GLU A 485 2.61 8.51 33.39
N LEU A 486 1.71 9.33 32.83
CA LEU A 486 1.54 10.75 33.14
C LEU A 486 0.48 11.00 34.25
N GLY A 487 0.01 9.94 34.93
CA GLY A 487 -0.98 10.01 35.99
C GLY A 487 -2.42 10.21 35.51
N MET A 488 -2.68 9.97 34.22
CA MET A 488 -4.01 10.06 33.61
C MET A 488 -4.62 8.66 33.56
N LYS A 489 -5.30 8.28 34.66
CA LYS A 489 -5.79 6.92 34.89
C LYS A 489 -6.82 6.49 33.85
N MET A 490 -6.59 5.35 33.21
CA MET A 490 -7.57 4.73 32.30
C MET A 490 -8.52 3.81 33.07
N GLY A 491 -9.70 3.60 32.49
CA GLY A 491 -10.71 2.65 33.01
C GLY A 491 -10.86 1.40 32.16
N LYS A 492 -11.95 0.68 32.40
CA LYS A 492 -12.39 -0.42 31.56
C LYS A 492 -12.92 0.11 30.24
N MET A 493 -12.54 -0.52 29.15
CA MET A 493 -12.80 -0.03 27.80
C MET A 493 -14.30 -0.10 27.45
N TYR A 494 -14.83 0.98 26.88
CA TYR A 494 -16.18 1.03 26.30
C TYR A 494 -16.16 0.94 24.78
N GLU A 495 -15.27 1.69 24.11
CA GLU A 495 -15.11 1.63 22.66
C GLU A 495 -13.72 2.14 22.25
N ALA A 496 -13.25 1.75 21.06
CA ALA A 496 -12.14 2.39 20.37
C ALA A 496 -12.45 2.40 18.87
N LYS A 497 -12.66 3.59 18.30
CA LYS A 497 -13.17 3.74 16.92
C LYS A 497 -12.42 4.83 16.16
N VAL A 498 -12.23 4.61 14.85
CA VAL A 498 -11.79 5.68 13.94
C VAL A 498 -12.93 6.68 13.78
N LEU A 499 -12.65 7.96 13.98
CA LEU A 499 -13.60 9.06 14.11
C LEU A 499 -13.30 10.19 13.11
N VAL A 500 -14.37 10.81 12.61
CA VAL A 500 -14.39 12.24 12.28
C VAL A 500 -15.39 12.97 13.17
N GLU A 501 -14.94 14.05 13.82
CA GLU A 501 -15.77 14.98 14.58
C GLU A 501 -15.64 16.39 14.01
N ALA A 502 -16.77 17.08 13.87
CA ALA A 502 -16.86 18.44 13.36
C ALA A 502 -17.88 19.27 14.14
N GLY A 503 -17.38 20.23 14.93
CA GLY A 503 -18.17 21.23 15.66
C GLY A 503 -18.68 22.38 14.78
N GLY A 504 -19.12 22.06 13.56
CA GLY A 504 -19.63 23.03 12.59
C GLY A 504 -19.26 22.73 11.13
N GLY A 505 -19.69 23.63 10.24
CA GLY A 505 -19.25 23.66 8.85
C GLY A 505 -19.97 22.66 7.94
N SER A 506 -19.35 22.37 6.80
CA SER A 506 -19.85 21.42 5.82
C SER A 506 -18.67 20.67 5.21
N GLY A 507 -18.76 19.35 5.19
CA GLY A 507 -17.64 18.53 4.76
C GLY A 507 -17.99 17.07 4.52
N SER A 508 -16.99 16.35 4.03
CA SER A 508 -17.04 14.92 3.81
C SER A 508 -15.78 14.25 4.34
N PHE A 509 -15.93 12.98 4.71
CA PHE A 509 -14.87 12.13 5.21
C PHE A 509 -15.06 10.73 4.63
N ASP A 510 -13.99 10.14 4.14
CA ASP A 510 -14.01 8.85 3.45
C ASP A 510 -12.84 8.01 3.96
N VAL A 511 -13.13 7.05 4.83
CA VAL A 511 -12.18 6.04 5.31
C VAL A 511 -12.14 4.93 4.27
N THR A 512 -11.12 4.97 3.44
CA THR A 512 -10.92 3.99 2.36
C THR A 512 -10.26 2.73 2.89
N TYR A 513 -9.27 2.83 3.78
CA TYR A 513 -8.67 1.68 4.44
C TYR A 513 -9.01 1.66 5.91
N PHE A 514 -9.39 0.48 6.41
CA PHE A 514 -9.73 0.29 7.80
C PHE A 514 -9.46 -1.16 8.26
N LYS A 515 -8.60 -1.30 9.25
CA LYS A 515 -8.45 -2.54 10.00
C LYS A 515 -8.10 -2.23 11.44
N MET A 516 -8.72 -2.92 12.38
CA MET A 516 -8.29 -2.89 13.78
C MET A 516 -7.97 -4.29 14.25
N THR A 517 -7.04 -4.38 15.20
CA THR A 517 -6.71 -5.63 15.89
C THR A 517 -6.69 -5.45 17.39
N ASP A 518 -7.07 -6.50 18.08
CA ASP A 518 -6.93 -6.66 19.52
C ASP A 518 -6.57 -8.12 19.82
N LYS A 519 -6.51 -8.51 21.10
CA LYS A 519 -6.26 -9.89 21.49
C LYS A 519 -7.31 -10.89 20.98
N ALA A 520 -8.57 -10.48 20.88
CA ALA A 520 -9.68 -11.32 20.40
C ALA A 520 -9.74 -11.38 18.87
N HIS A 521 -9.21 -10.37 18.20
CA HIS A 521 -9.20 -10.17 16.76
C HIS A 521 -7.75 -9.97 16.28
N PRO A 522 -6.87 -10.97 16.44
CA PRO A 522 -5.48 -10.84 16.04
C PRO A 522 -5.35 -10.70 14.52
N LEU A 523 -4.23 -10.13 14.07
CA LEU A 523 -3.86 -10.24 12.65
C LEU A 523 -3.76 -11.72 12.28
N ALA A 524 -4.36 -12.11 11.16
CA ALA A 524 -4.28 -13.47 10.66
C ALA A 524 -2.81 -13.87 10.51
N GLN A 525 -2.37 -14.83 11.32
CA GLN A 525 -1.04 -15.43 11.18
C GLN A 525 -1.09 -16.38 9.97
N PRO A 526 -0.02 -16.46 9.15
CA PRO A 526 0.07 -17.51 8.15
C PRO A 526 -0.02 -18.88 8.85
N GLU A 527 -0.96 -19.73 8.41
CA GLU A 527 -1.14 -21.07 8.97
C GLU A 527 0.18 -21.86 8.94
N PRO A 528 0.53 -22.56 10.02
CA PRO A 528 1.60 -23.54 9.95
C PRO A 528 1.16 -24.72 9.06
N GLU A 529 1.96 -25.06 8.04
CA GLU A 529 1.75 -26.26 7.21
C GLU A 529 1.59 -27.51 8.11
N SER A 530 0.35 -28.00 8.28
CA SER A 530 0.11 -29.25 9.00
C SER A 530 0.38 -30.44 8.08
N SER A 531 1.48 -31.16 8.32
CA SER A 531 1.64 -32.51 7.78
C SER A 531 0.88 -33.49 8.68
N SER A 532 -0.27 -33.98 8.24
CA SER A 532 -0.90 -35.17 8.82
C SER A 532 -0.34 -36.42 8.13
N SER A 533 0.37 -37.23 8.91
CA SER A 533 0.77 -38.58 8.56
C SER A 533 -0.18 -39.60 9.20
N GLU A 534 -0.29 -40.75 8.54
CA GLU A 534 -0.75 -42.07 9.03
C GLU A 534 -2.23 -42.44 8.82
N ALA A 535 -2.47 -43.18 7.73
CA ALA A 535 -3.33 -44.37 7.75
C ALA A 535 -2.78 -45.44 6.77
N LYS A 536 -2.93 -46.70 7.20
CA LYS A 536 -2.29 -47.95 6.74
C LYS A 536 -2.60 -48.40 5.29
N VAL A 537 -1.52 -48.82 4.61
CA VAL A 537 -1.28 -50.06 3.83
C VAL A 537 -2.48 -50.84 3.24
N GLU A 538 -2.54 -50.95 1.91
CA GLU A 538 -2.58 -52.23 1.16
C GLU A 538 -2.35 -52.06 -0.37
N SER A 539 -1.23 -52.60 -0.86
CA SER A 539 -0.98 -53.27 -2.15
C SER A 539 -1.75 -52.89 -3.44
N SER A 540 -1.09 -52.26 -4.43
CA SER A 540 -0.69 -52.91 -5.71
C SER A 540 -0.05 -51.94 -6.75
N SER A 541 1.10 -52.39 -7.26
CA SER A 541 1.84 -52.06 -8.50
C SER A 541 1.29 -51.05 -9.52
N SER A 542 2.02 -49.96 -9.78
CA SER A 542 2.90 -49.80 -10.97
C SER A 542 3.45 -48.36 -11.09
N THR A 543 4.73 -48.30 -11.45
CA THR A 543 5.69 -47.19 -11.46
C THR A 543 5.58 -46.23 -12.65
N VAL A 544 5.66 -44.90 -12.43
CA VAL A 544 6.55 -43.96 -13.16
C VAL A 544 6.93 -42.78 -12.23
N ALA A 545 8.20 -42.42 -12.23
CA ALA A 545 8.91 -41.66 -11.19
C ALA A 545 8.63 -40.14 -11.12
N LEU A 546 8.49 -39.62 -9.89
CA LEU A 546 8.71 -38.21 -9.55
C LEU A 546 10.19 -38.04 -9.13
N HIS A 547 10.92 -37.15 -9.82
CA HIS A 547 12.27 -36.77 -9.45
C HIS A 547 12.26 -35.92 -8.17
N ALA A 548 12.83 -36.43 -7.10
CA ALA A 548 13.14 -35.66 -5.90
C ALA A 548 14.28 -34.68 -6.18
N ALA A 549 14.12 -33.42 -5.79
CA ALA A 549 15.20 -32.45 -5.80
C ALA A 549 16.35 -32.90 -4.87
N PRO A 550 17.62 -32.73 -5.26
CA PRO A 550 18.75 -33.25 -4.52
C PRO A 550 18.90 -32.51 -3.17
N LYS A 551 18.90 -33.27 -2.06
CA LYS A 551 19.41 -32.78 -0.78
C LYS A 551 20.91 -32.57 -0.93
N MET A 552 21.36 -31.32 -0.95
CA MET A 552 22.78 -31.00 -0.99
C MET A 552 23.40 -31.30 0.38
N GLU A 553 24.40 -32.18 0.39
CA GLU A 553 25.07 -32.67 1.59
C GLU A 553 26.15 -31.67 2.05
N LEU A 554 26.17 -31.35 3.36
CA LEU A 554 27.21 -30.52 3.98
C LEU A 554 28.58 -31.23 3.83
N LYS A 555 29.58 -30.55 3.23
CA LYS A 555 30.92 -31.11 3.00
C LYS A 555 31.76 -31.04 4.27
N SER A 556 32.64 -32.00 4.55
CA SER A 556 33.58 -31.92 5.68
C SER A 556 34.29 -30.56 5.78
N GLY A 557 34.45 -30.01 6.99
CA GLY A 557 35.05 -28.69 7.19
C GLY A 557 34.53 -27.98 8.43
N ASN A 558 34.68 -26.65 8.47
CA ASN A 558 34.17 -25.81 9.55
C ASN A 558 32.82 -25.19 9.17
N PHE A 559 31.88 -25.16 10.12
CA PHE A 559 30.54 -24.62 9.94
C PHE A 559 30.24 -23.65 11.07
N GLN A 560 29.70 -22.49 10.73
CA GLN A 560 29.16 -21.56 11.70
C GLN A 560 27.77 -22.07 12.13
N VAL A 561 27.52 -22.12 13.43
CA VAL A 561 26.25 -22.58 13.99
C VAL A 561 25.54 -21.40 14.64
N PHE A 562 24.25 -21.28 14.38
CA PHE A 562 23.38 -20.25 14.93
C PHE A 562 22.15 -20.91 15.56
N ASP A 563 21.60 -20.29 16.60
CA ASP A 563 20.27 -20.65 17.08
C ASP A 563 19.17 -20.10 16.16
N MET A 564 17.92 -20.42 16.48
CA MET A 564 16.78 -19.96 15.69
C MET A 564 16.50 -18.45 15.81
N GLN A 565 17.12 -17.75 16.76
CA GLN A 565 17.08 -16.28 16.87
C GLN A 565 18.22 -15.62 16.07
N GLY A 566 19.04 -16.41 15.34
CA GLY A 566 20.17 -15.93 14.55
C GLY A 566 21.41 -15.60 15.39
N ARG A 567 21.44 -15.95 16.68
CA ARG A 567 22.64 -15.75 17.52
C ARG A 567 23.67 -16.80 17.16
N PHE A 568 24.89 -16.37 16.89
CA PHE A 568 26.01 -17.25 16.64
C PHE A 568 26.38 -18.03 17.91
N LEU A 569 26.37 -19.36 17.82
CA LEU A 569 26.68 -20.26 18.92
C LEU A 569 28.13 -20.74 18.91
N GLY A 570 28.77 -20.75 17.73
CA GLY A 570 30.17 -21.18 17.58
C GLY A 570 30.46 -21.75 16.20
N THR A 571 31.71 -22.18 16.01
CA THR A 571 32.12 -22.93 14.81
C THR A 571 32.35 -24.38 15.21
N VAL A 572 31.73 -25.32 14.49
CA VAL A 572 31.95 -26.76 14.66
C VAL A 572 32.67 -27.33 13.45
N LYS A 573 33.52 -28.34 13.67
CA LYS A 573 34.18 -29.10 12.60
C LYS A 573 33.37 -30.38 12.34
N LEU A 574 33.00 -30.63 11.08
CA LEU A 574 32.45 -31.91 10.63
C LEU A 574 33.56 -32.69 9.91
N ASP A 575 33.92 -33.83 10.45
CA ASP A 575 34.78 -34.78 9.75
C ASP A 575 33.99 -35.47 8.63
N ALA A 576 34.69 -35.96 7.60
CA ALA A 576 34.05 -36.61 6.47
C ALA A 576 33.19 -37.82 6.93
N GLY A 577 31.90 -37.83 6.54
CA GLY A 577 30.94 -38.86 6.93
C GLY A 577 30.29 -38.68 8.31
N ALA A 578 30.69 -37.70 9.12
CA ALA A 578 30.05 -37.44 10.40
C ALA A 578 28.65 -36.82 10.22
N SER A 579 27.71 -37.17 11.12
CA SER A 579 26.38 -36.54 11.12
C SER A 579 26.44 -35.17 11.76
N VAL A 580 25.97 -34.15 11.04
CA VAL A 580 25.89 -32.76 11.55
C VAL A 580 25.04 -32.70 12.82
N ALA A 581 23.94 -33.45 12.88
CA ALA A 581 23.11 -33.51 14.08
C ALA A 581 23.86 -34.08 15.30
N GLN A 582 24.73 -35.08 15.09
CA GLN A 582 25.56 -35.64 16.17
C GLN A 582 26.64 -34.66 16.63
N VAL A 583 27.30 -33.98 15.69
CA VAL A 583 28.31 -32.94 16.01
C VAL A 583 27.68 -31.78 16.77
N LEU A 584 26.50 -31.32 16.34
CA LEU A 584 25.76 -30.27 17.03
C LEU A 584 25.32 -30.72 18.44
N LYS A 585 24.84 -31.96 18.60
CA LYS A 585 24.47 -32.53 19.90
C LYS A 585 25.65 -32.59 20.86
N ALA A 586 26.83 -32.97 20.37
CA ALA A 586 28.05 -33.03 21.18
C ALA A 586 28.54 -31.64 21.62
N ASN A 587 28.42 -30.62 20.75
CA ASN A 587 28.94 -29.27 21.01
C ASN A 587 27.98 -28.40 21.84
N PHE A 588 26.66 -28.48 21.58
CA PHE A 588 25.69 -27.55 22.19
C PHE A 588 24.76 -28.19 23.22
N LYS A 589 24.79 -29.53 23.37
CA LYS A 589 24.05 -30.35 24.36
C LYS A 589 22.53 -30.16 24.45
N ASN A 590 21.94 -29.25 23.69
CA ASN A 590 20.52 -28.94 23.72
C ASN A 590 19.82 -29.54 22.49
N ALA A 591 18.69 -30.22 22.72
CA ALA A 591 17.75 -30.53 21.65
C ALA A 591 17.16 -29.21 21.11
N GLY A 592 16.92 -29.15 19.81
CA GLY A 592 16.42 -27.95 19.15
C GLY A 592 16.77 -27.89 17.68
N ILE A 593 16.44 -26.77 17.05
CA ILE A 593 16.77 -26.50 15.66
C ILE A 593 17.93 -25.51 15.64
N TYR A 594 18.97 -25.86 14.89
CA TYR A 594 20.13 -25.02 14.65
C TYR A 594 20.17 -24.64 13.17
N MET A 595 20.69 -23.45 12.85
CA MET A 595 21.15 -23.16 11.49
C MET A 595 22.65 -23.40 11.41
N VAL A 596 23.09 -24.16 10.41
CA VAL A 596 24.50 -24.35 10.08
C VAL A 596 24.81 -23.64 8.77
N LYS A 597 25.92 -22.90 8.72
CA LYS A 597 26.39 -22.17 7.54
C LYS A 597 27.78 -22.64 7.14
N GLN A 598 27.96 -22.98 5.87
CA GLN A 598 29.24 -23.28 5.23
C GLN A 598 29.37 -22.46 3.94
N GLY A 599 30.28 -21.48 3.93
CA GLY A 599 30.37 -20.53 2.81
C GLY A 599 29.05 -19.78 2.60
N ASN A 600 28.48 -19.92 1.40
CA ASN A 600 27.20 -19.34 0.99
C ASN A 600 26.00 -20.25 1.26
N PHE A 601 26.24 -21.46 1.77
CA PHE A 601 25.19 -22.42 2.07
C PHE A 601 24.74 -22.30 3.52
N MET A 602 23.43 -22.32 3.74
CA MET A 602 22.80 -22.38 5.06
C MET A 602 21.78 -23.51 5.08
N GLN A 603 21.76 -24.31 6.15
CA GLN A 603 20.81 -25.40 6.32
C GLN A 603 20.29 -25.42 7.76
N ARG A 604 18.99 -25.71 7.91
CA ARG A 604 18.39 -26.04 9.22
C ARG A 604 18.68 -27.49 9.57
N VAL A 605 19.18 -27.73 10.77
CA VAL A 605 19.45 -29.07 11.31
C VAL A 605 18.69 -29.22 12.62
N ALA A 606 17.76 -30.17 12.65
CA ALA A 606 17.08 -30.57 13.87
C ALA A 606 17.95 -31.56 14.65
N VAL A 607 18.25 -31.22 15.91
CA VAL A 607 18.93 -32.10 16.87
C VAL A 607 17.88 -32.59 17.86
N LYS A 608 17.67 -33.91 17.87
CA LYS A 608 16.79 -34.59 18.82
C LYS A 608 17.53 -35.00 20.08
#